data_AF-A0A182DZ72-F1
#
_entry.id   AF-A0A182DZ72-F1
#
_cell.length_a   1.000
_cell.length_b   1.000
_cell.length_c   1.000
_cell.angle_alpha   90.00
_cell.angle_beta   90.00
_cell.angle_gamma   90.00
#
_symmetry.space_group_name_H-M   'P 1'
#
loop_
_entity.id
_entity.type
_entity.pdbx_description
1 polymer ?
#
loop_
_entity_poly.entity_id
_entity_poly.type
_entity_poly.pdbx_seq_one_letter_code
_entity_poly.pdbx_strand_id
1 'polypeptide(L)'
;MFSLKKTWKDLGNLSTSDAMSAFITLLDIVCPSFRDFVSEYLQSQKNLKSEEQQQNNVQSDVSQAVNDMERFEAQRQQIQEALNRQTYHQFRAYAQQQFVGDPTQVWSYFVYANLAPLKPPVVSYELLYL
;
A
#
# COMPACT_ATOMS: atom_id res chain seq x y z
N MET A 1 19.52 35.15 -50.58
CA MET A 1 18.34 35.45 -49.72
C MET A 1 17.43 34.23 -49.77
N PHE A 2 17.31 33.48 -48.67
CA PHE A 2 16.36 32.35 -48.59
C PHE A 2 14.93 32.91 -48.70
N SER A 3 14.18 32.53 -49.73
CA SER A 3 12.77 32.92 -49.89
C SER A 3 11.88 31.76 -49.47
N LEU A 4 11.30 31.87 -48.29
CA LEU A 4 10.36 30.88 -47.74
C LEU A 4 9.22 30.56 -48.73
N LYS A 5 8.68 31.58 -49.40
CA LYS A 5 7.61 31.42 -50.40
C LYS A 5 8.04 30.59 -51.61
N LYS A 6 9.32 30.67 -52.01
CA LYS A 6 9.87 29.90 -53.13
C LYS A 6 10.07 28.44 -52.72
N THR A 7 10.69 28.20 -51.57
CA THR A 7 10.91 26.84 -51.04
C THR A 7 9.59 26.10 -50.78
N TRP A 8 8.56 26.79 -50.29
CA TRP A 8 7.22 26.20 -50.13
C TRP A 8 6.58 25.82 -51.46
N LYS A 9 6.83 26.60 -52.51
CA LYS A 9 6.32 26.29 -53.85
C LYS A 9 7.10 25.14 -54.51
N ASP A 10 8.40 25.04 -54.25
CA ASP A 10 9.28 23.98 -54.76
C ASP A 10 8.94 22.59 -54.17
N LEU A 11 8.29 22.53 -53.01
CA LEU A 11 7.76 21.27 -52.44
C LEU A 11 6.67 20.63 -53.31
N GLY A 12 5.99 21.40 -54.17
CA GLY A 12 5.02 20.87 -55.13
C GLY A 12 3.93 20.01 -54.49
N ASN A 13 3.75 18.78 -55.01
CA ASN A 13 2.77 17.79 -54.53
C ASN A 13 3.41 16.72 -53.63
N LEU A 14 4.52 17.04 -52.95
CA LEU A 14 5.20 16.10 -52.07
C LEU A 14 4.23 15.64 -50.95
N SER A 15 4.14 14.32 -50.74
CA SER A 15 3.30 13.79 -49.68
C SER A 15 3.87 14.15 -48.32
N THR A 16 3.02 14.18 -47.29
CA THR A 16 3.46 14.39 -45.91
C THR A 16 4.54 13.40 -45.47
N SER A 17 4.40 12.12 -45.87
CA SER A 17 5.37 11.06 -45.56
C SER A 17 6.73 11.32 -46.21
N ASP A 18 6.72 11.71 -47.49
CA ASP A 18 7.96 11.97 -48.23
C ASP A 18 8.65 13.24 -47.72
N ALA A 19 7.88 14.27 -47.36
CA ALA A 19 8.39 15.49 -46.75
C ALA A 19 9.04 15.22 -45.39
N MET A 20 8.40 14.40 -44.54
CA MET A 20 8.95 13.98 -43.26
C MET A 20 10.24 13.17 -43.45
N SER A 21 10.25 12.25 -44.41
CA SER A 21 11.42 11.41 -44.68
C SER A 21 12.62 12.23 -45.17
N ALA A 22 12.39 13.18 -46.08
CA ALA A 22 13.41 14.09 -46.58
C ALA A 22 13.96 15.00 -45.47
N PHE A 23 13.09 15.46 -44.57
CA PHE A 23 13.49 16.25 -43.40
C PHE A 23 14.33 15.43 -42.39
N ILE A 24 13.91 14.21 -42.06
CA ILE A 24 14.67 13.33 -41.16
C ILE A 24 16.04 13.00 -41.77
N THR A 25 16.09 12.69 -43.07
CA THR A 25 17.35 12.45 -43.79
C THR A 25 18.27 13.68 -43.72
N LEU A 26 17.72 14.89 -43.88
CA LEU A 26 18.49 16.12 -43.73
C LEU A 26 19.00 16.28 -42.29
N LEU A 27 18.15 16.03 -41.28
CA LEU A 27 18.54 16.06 -39.87
C LEU A 27 19.66 15.08 -39.54
N ASP A 28 19.63 13.86 -40.08
CA ASP A 28 20.69 12.87 -39.88
C ASP A 28 22.04 13.35 -40.42
N ILE A 29 22.03 14.17 -41.48
CA ILE A 29 23.25 14.74 -42.08
C ILE A 29 23.75 15.94 -41.28
N VAL A 30 22.86 16.86 -40.89
CA VAL A 30 23.25 18.13 -40.24
C VAL A 30 23.41 18.01 -38.73
N CYS A 31 22.77 17.03 -38.10
CA CYS A 31 22.81 16.79 -36.66
C CYS A 31 22.67 15.29 -36.32
N PRO A 32 23.71 14.47 -36.57
CA PRO A 32 23.67 13.04 -36.28
C PRO A 32 23.35 12.71 -34.82
N SER A 33 23.81 13.54 -33.88
CA SER A 33 23.58 13.38 -32.43
C SER A 33 22.11 13.51 -32.03
N PHE A 34 21.28 14.15 -32.85
CA PHE A 34 19.84 14.27 -32.58
C PHE A 34 19.16 12.91 -32.59
N ARG A 35 19.62 11.98 -33.43
CA ARG A 35 19.05 10.64 -33.52
C ARG A 35 19.23 9.87 -32.21
N ASP A 36 20.43 9.93 -31.65
CA ASP A 36 20.74 9.27 -30.38
C ASP A 36 19.96 9.91 -29.22
N PHE A 37 19.86 11.25 -29.21
CA PHE A 37 19.03 11.98 -28.23
C PHE A 37 17.56 11.55 -28.28
N VAL A 38 16.96 11.45 -29.48
CA VAL A 38 15.56 11.03 -29.64
C VAL A 38 15.37 9.58 -29.20
N SER A 39 16.32 8.70 -29.53
CA SER A 39 16.31 7.29 -29.10
C SER A 39 16.35 7.16 -27.58
N GLU A 40 17.27 7.88 -26.93
CA GLU A 40 17.42 7.89 -25.47
C GLU A 40 16.19 8.47 -24.77
N TYR A 41 15.61 9.53 -25.33
CA TYR A 41 14.36 10.12 -24.84
C TYR A 41 13.17 9.15 -24.94
N LEU A 42 13.01 8.46 -26.08
CA LEU A 42 11.97 7.45 -26.28
C LEU A 42 12.14 6.25 -25.32
N GLN A 43 13.39 5.82 -25.11
CA GLN A 43 13.70 4.75 -24.19
C GLN A 43 13.42 5.16 -22.74
N SER A 44 13.77 6.38 -22.35
CA SER A 44 13.45 6.94 -21.03
C SER A 44 11.93 7.03 -20.79
N GLN A 45 11.17 7.47 -21.79
CA GLN A 45 9.69 7.49 -21.74
C GLN A 45 9.09 6.09 -21.62
N LYS A 46 9.69 5.09 -22.28
CA LYS A 46 9.25 3.69 -22.18
C LYS A 46 9.55 3.12 -20.79
N ASN A 47 10.73 3.40 -20.24
CA ASN A 47 11.12 2.96 -18.90
C ASN A 47 10.21 3.56 -17.82
N LEU A 48 9.88 4.85 -17.90
CA LEU A 48 8.93 5.51 -16.99
C LEU A 48 7.54 4.84 -17.02
N LYS A 49 7.02 4.50 -18.20
CA LYS A 49 5.74 3.80 -18.34
C LYS A 49 5.80 2.34 -17.86
N SER A 50 6.94 1.68 -17.99
CA SER A 50 7.15 0.30 -17.50
C SER A 50 7.33 0.26 -15.97
N GLU A 51 7.94 1.27 -15.37
CA GLU A 51 8.06 1.42 -13.90
C GLU A 51 6.69 1.70 -13.26
N GLU A 52 5.84 2.53 -13.86
CA GLU A 52 4.45 2.76 -13.41
C GLU A 52 3.59 1.48 -13.47
N GLN A 53 3.84 0.59 -14.45
CA GLN A 53 3.13 -0.69 -14.57
C GLN A 53 3.63 -1.75 -13.58
N GLN A 54 4.90 -1.70 -13.16
CA GLN A 54 5.42 -2.59 -12.10
C GLN A 54 4.98 -2.15 -10.69
N GLN A 55 4.83 -0.84 -10.43
CA GLN A 55 4.30 -0.35 -9.16
C GLN A 55 2.83 -0.74 -8.92
N ASN A 56 2.01 -0.84 -9.97
CA ASN A 56 0.60 -1.21 -9.81
C ASN A 56 0.41 -2.68 -9.37
N ASN A 57 1.33 -3.58 -9.75
CA ASN A 57 1.25 -5.00 -9.39
C ASN A 57 1.74 -5.29 -7.96
N VAL A 58 2.71 -4.52 -7.46
CA VAL A 58 3.18 -4.64 -6.06
C VAL A 58 2.17 -4.04 -5.08
N GLN A 59 1.45 -2.98 -5.48
CA GLN A 59 0.48 -2.33 -4.60
C GLN A 59 -0.81 -3.16 -4.40
N SER A 60 -1.20 -3.99 -5.38
CA SER A 60 -2.28 -4.97 -5.19
C SER A 60 -1.89 -6.11 -4.25
N ASP A 61 -0.67 -6.63 -4.36
CA ASP A 61 -0.21 -7.75 -3.52
C ASP A 61 -0.01 -7.33 -2.05
N VAL A 62 0.53 -6.12 -1.81
CA VAL A 62 0.67 -5.57 -0.45
C VAL A 62 -0.69 -5.26 0.16
N SER A 63 -1.62 -4.68 -0.61
CA SER A 63 -2.98 -4.39 -0.11
C SER A 63 -3.75 -5.66 0.25
N GLN A 64 -3.54 -6.74 -0.51
CA GLN A 64 -4.19 -8.02 -0.27
C GLN A 64 -3.59 -8.73 0.95
N ALA A 65 -2.26 -8.73 1.10
CA ALA A 65 -1.58 -9.24 2.30
C ALA A 65 -1.98 -8.49 3.59
N VAL A 66 -2.17 -7.17 3.51
CA VAL A 66 -2.65 -6.37 4.66
C VAL A 66 -4.11 -6.73 5.00
N ASN A 67 -4.97 -6.92 4.00
CA ASN A 67 -6.36 -7.32 4.24
C ASN A 67 -6.47 -8.73 4.85
N ASP A 68 -5.63 -9.67 4.39
CA ASP A 68 -5.59 -11.03 4.92
C ASP A 68 -5.06 -11.07 6.36
N MET A 69 -4.06 -10.24 6.68
CA MET A 69 -3.58 -10.07 8.05
C MET A 69 -4.68 -9.52 8.96
N GLU A 70 -5.38 -8.45 8.54
CA GLU A 70 -6.46 -7.84 9.33
C GLU A 70 -7.61 -8.83 9.59
N ARG A 71 -7.98 -9.63 8.59
CA ARG A 71 -8.99 -10.70 8.74
C ARG A 71 -8.53 -11.78 9.72
N PHE A 72 -7.27 -12.21 9.63
CA PHE A 72 -6.72 -13.21 10.54
C PHE A 72 -6.70 -12.71 11.98
N GLU A 73 -6.30 -11.44 12.20
CA GLU A 73 -6.32 -10.83 13.53
C GLU A 73 -7.73 -10.70 14.09
N ALA A 74 -8.71 -10.28 13.27
CA ALA A 74 -10.11 -10.21 13.67
C ALA A 74 -10.66 -11.59 14.06
N GLN A 75 -10.33 -12.63 13.28
CA GLN A 75 -10.73 -14.00 13.60
C GLN A 75 -10.07 -14.49 14.90
N ARG A 76 -8.78 -14.22 15.10
CA ARG A 76 -8.06 -14.54 16.34
C ARG A 76 -8.71 -13.88 17.55
N GLN A 77 -9.07 -12.60 17.44
CA GLN A 77 -9.76 -11.86 18.51
C GLN A 77 -11.12 -12.49 18.81
N GLN A 78 -11.93 -12.80 17.79
CA GLN A 78 -13.24 -13.41 17.98
C GLN A 78 -13.15 -14.79 18.68
N ILE A 79 -12.19 -15.62 18.28
CA ILE A 79 -11.94 -16.92 18.92
C ILE A 79 -11.52 -16.71 20.37
N GLN A 80 -10.58 -15.80 20.62
CA GLN A 80 -10.11 -15.50 21.98
C GLN A 80 -11.25 -15.02 22.88
N GLU A 81 -12.10 -14.11 22.40
CA GLU A 81 -13.25 -13.62 23.16
C GLU A 81 -14.25 -14.73 23.47
N ALA A 82 -14.55 -15.59 22.50
CA ALA A 82 -15.47 -16.71 22.70
C ALA A 82 -14.93 -17.69 23.76
N LEU A 83 -13.63 -18.03 23.66
CA LEU A 83 -12.96 -18.88 24.63
C LEU A 83 -12.92 -18.25 26.01
N ASN A 84 -12.58 -16.96 26.09
CA ASN A 84 -12.56 -16.21 27.35
C ASN A 84 -13.93 -16.21 28.01
N ARG A 85 -15.02 -15.96 27.26
CA ARG A 85 -16.39 -16.00 27.80
C ARG A 85 -16.75 -17.38 28.36
N GLN A 86 -16.35 -18.46 27.67
CA GLN A 86 -16.65 -19.83 28.09
C GLN A 86 -15.86 -20.24 29.34
N THR A 87 -14.62 -19.78 29.48
CA THR A 87 -13.67 -20.25 30.49
C THR A 87 -13.43 -19.25 31.62
N TYR A 88 -14.00 -18.05 31.54
CA TYR A 88 -13.79 -16.95 32.49
C TYR A 88 -13.96 -17.38 33.95
N HIS A 89 -15.02 -18.11 34.28
CA HIS A 89 -15.30 -18.54 35.64
C HIS A 89 -14.22 -19.48 36.19
N GLN A 90 -13.64 -20.33 35.35
CA GLN A 90 -12.57 -21.27 35.73
C GLN A 90 -11.29 -20.50 36.04
N PHE A 91 -10.90 -19.57 35.16
CA PHE A 91 -9.74 -18.71 35.37
C PHE A 91 -9.90 -17.78 36.59
N ARG A 92 -11.11 -17.27 36.82
CA ARG A 92 -11.41 -16.44 38.00
C ARG A 92 -11.30 -17.22 39.30
N ALA A 93 -11.88 -18.41 39.36
CA ALA A 93 -11.78 -19.27 40.54
C ALA A 93 -10.32 -19.64 40.82
N TYR A 94 -9.55 -19.98 39.78
CA TYR A 94 -8.13 -20.26 39.90
C TYR A 94 -7.34 -19.04 40.43
N ALA A 95 -7.52 -17.86 39.85
CA ALA A 95 -6.82 -16.65 40.28
C ALA A 95 -7.18 -16.26 41.74
N GLN A 96 -8.43 -16.41 42.14
CA GLN A 96 -8.85 -16.15 43.52
C GLN A 96 -8.24 -17.12 44.54
N GLN A 97 -7.98 -18.36 44.15
CA GLN A 97 -7.31 -19.35 44.98
C GLN A 97 -5.80 -19.10 45.07
N GLN A 98 -5.17 -18.66 43.97
CA GLN A 98 -3.73 -18.38 43.93
C GLN A 98 -3.36 -17.04 44.60
N PHE A 99 -4.23 -16.03 44.51
CA PHE A 99 -3.98 -14.67 44.99
C PHE A 99 -4.99 -14.24 46.07
N VAL A 100 -4.98 -14.94 47.20
CA VAL A 100 -5.92 -14.68 48.31
C VAL A 100 -5.69 -13.28 48.88
N GLY A 101 -6.68 -12.39 48.75
CA GLY A 101 -6.68 -11.06 49.38
C GLY A 101 -6.08 -9.91 48.56
N ASP A 102 -5.56 -10.16 47.35
CA ASP A 102 -4.99 -9.11 46.49
C ASP A 102 -5.75 -8.98 45.15
N PRO A 103 -6.77 -8.11 45.08
CA PRO A 103 -7.53 -7.86 43.86
C PRO A 103 -6.69 -7.24 42.73
N THR A 104 -5.58 -6.57 43.05
CA THR A 104 -4.66 -6.00 42.07
C THR A 104 -3.85 -7.09 41.37
N GLN A 105 -3.41 -8.13 42.09
CA GLN A 105 -2.74 -9.29 41.50
C GLN A 105 -3.68 -10.17 40.66
N VAL A 106 -4.93 -10.34 41.09
CA VAL A 106 -5.95 -11.00 40.27
C VAL A 106 -6.16 -10.24 38.96
N TRP A 107 -6.34 -8.92 39.01
CA TRP A 107 -6.52 -8.10 37.81
C TRP A 107 -5.30 -8.12 36.88
N SER A 108 -4.09 -8.04 37.45
CA SER A 108 -2.82 -8.19 36.75
C SER A 108 -2.77 -9.51 35.96
N TYR A 109 -3.14 -10.64 36.58
CA TYR A 109 -3.22 -11.94 35.91
C TYR A 109 -4.15 -11.93 34.70
N PHE A 110 -5.33 -11.31 34.80
CA PHE A 110 -6.28 -11.22 33.68
C PHE A 110 -5.77 -10.35 32.51
N VAL A 111 -4.99 -9.31 32.80
CA VAL A 111 -4.37 -8.44 31.78
C VAL A 111 -3.21 -9.16 31.10
N TYR A 112 -2.29 -9.76 31.87
CA TYR A 112 -1.12 -10.46 31.31
C TYR A 112 -1.49 -11.74 30.56
N ALA A 113 -2.55 -12.42 30.96
CA ALA A 113 -3.04 -13.61 30.27
C ALA A 113 -3.94 -13.29 29.06
N ASN A 114 -4.19 -12.01 28.74
CA ASN A 114 -5.14 -11.58 27.70
C ASN A 114 -6.55 -12.20 27.87
N LEU A 115 -6.95 -12.44 29.13
CA LEU A 115 -8.23 -13.03 29.50
C LEU A 115 -9.30 -11.96 29.82
N ALA A 116 -8.92 -10.70 29.87
CA ALA A 116 -9.80 -9.60 30.25
C ALA A 116 -10.90 -9.35 29.20
N PRO A 117 -12.16 -9.10 29.62
CA PRO A 117 -13.13 -8.42 28.77
C PRO A 117 -12.70 -6.96 28.60
N LEU A 118 -13.02 -6.34 27.46
CA LEU A 118 -12.69 -4.96 27.05
C LEU A 118 -13.27 -3.84 27.95
N LYS A 119 -13.52 -4.11 29.23
CA LYS A 119 -13.82 -3.07 30.21
C LYS A 119 -13.32 -3.54 31.57
N PRO A 120 -12.56 -2.71 32.31
CA PRO A 120 -12.33 -2.99 33.72
C PRO A 120 -13.71 -3.19 34.37
N PRO A 121 -13.88 -4.16 35.28
CA PRO A 121 -15.08 -4.17 36.10
C PRO A 121 -15.17 -2.77 36.70
N VAL A 122 -16.29 -2.08 36.47
CA VAL A 122 -16.61 -0.89 37.23
C VAL A 122 -16.51 -1.36 38.67
N VAL A 123 -15.46 -0.93 39.37
CA VAL A 123 -15.32 -1.20 40.79
C VAL A 123 -16.46 -0.41 41.38
N SER A 124 -17.62 -1.05 41.53
CA SER A 124 -18.76 -0.46 42.19
C SER A 124 -18.33 -0.37 43.64
N TYR A 125 -17.82 0.80 44.02
CA TYR A 125 -17.59 1.17 45.42
C TYR A 125 -18.90 1.17 46.25
N GLU A 126 -20.04 0.86 45.62
CA GLU A 126 -21.37 0.73 46.22
C GLU A 126 -21.57 -0.45 47.17
N LEU A 127 -20.60 -1.35 47.36
CA LEU A 127 -20.68 -2.42 48.39
C LEU A 127 -19.75 -2.19 49.58
N LEU A 128 -19.31 -0.95 49.81
CA LEU A 128 -18.54 -0.56 51.00
C LEU A 128 -19.31 0.34 51.98
N TYR A 129 -20.61 0.56 51.77
CA TYR A 129 -21.47 1.36 52.65
C TYR A 129 -22.86 0.75 52.96
N LEU A 130 -22.99 -0.58 52.91
CA LEU A 130 -24.05 -1.35 53.60
C LEU A 130 -23.45 -2.67 54.09
#